data_AF-F0Y1A2-F1
#
_entry.id   AF-F0Y1A2-F1
#
_cell.length_a   1.000
_cell.length_b   1.000
_cell.length_c   1.000
_cell.angle_alpha   90.00
_cell.angle_beta   90.00
_cell.angle_gamma   90.00
#
_symmetry.space_group_name_H-M   'P 1'
#
loop_
_entity.id
_entity.type
_entity.pdbx_description
1 polymer ?
#
loop_
_entity_poly.entity_id
_entity_poly.type
_entity_poly.pdbx_seq_one_letter_code
_entity_poly.pdbx_strand_id
1 'polypeptide(L)' 'TRLGDYQRSTKHANNVTATLVYEHGEHCWNGPSRSLAVTLVCGAETGILDVDEPSTCVYAATVETPAVCVD' A
#
# COMPACT_ATOMS: atom_id res chain seq x y z
N THR A 1 5.00 1.65 -15.45
CA THR A 1 4.57 2.85 -14.72
C THR A 1 5.04 2.75 -13.28
N ARG A 2 5.81 3.72 -12.79
CA ARG A 2 6.26 3.73 -11.38
C ARG A 2 5.21 4.40 -10.48
N LEU A 3 4.75 3.70 -9.44
CA LEU A 3 3.69 4.19 -8.55
C LEU A 3 4.19 5.00 -7.35
N GLY A 4 5.47 4.91 -7.01
CA GLY A 4 6.09 5.70 -5.94
C GLY A 4 7.34 5.05 -5.38
N ASP A 5 8.09 5.81 -4.59
CA ASP A 5 9.15 5.31 -3.70
C ASP A 5 8.60 5.16 -2.30
N TYR A 6 9.09 4.16 -1.57
CA TYR A 6 8.76 3.97 -0.17
C TYR A 6 9.12 5.22 0.65
N GLN A 7 8.15 5.77 1.36
CA GLN A 7 8.34 6.92 2.24
C GLN A 7 8.30 6.51 3.72
N ARG A 8 7.23 5.80 4.11
CA ARG A 8 7.00 5.45 5.53
C ARG A 8 6.14 4.21 5.69
N SER A 9 6.20 3.64 6.89
CA SER A 9 5.30 2.59 7.37
C SER A 9 4.60 3.04 8.66
N THR A 10 3.31 2.78 8.79
CA THR A 10 2.54 3.02 10.01
C THR A 10 1.95 1.70 10.50
N LYS A 11 2.30 1.28 11.73
CA LYS A 11 1.67 0.14 12.39
C LYS A 11 0.40 0.60 13.10
N HIS A 12 -0.68 -0.17 12.99
CA HIS A 12 -1.96 0.15 13.64
C HIS A 12 -2.14 -0.57 14.98
N ALA A 13 -2.99 -0.02 15.85
CA ALA A 13 -3.04 -0.25 17.29
C ALA A 13 -3.27 -1.70 17.77
N ASN A 14 -3.70 -2.61 16.89
CA ASN A 14 -3.87 -4.03 17.23
C ASN A 14 -2.69 -4.92 16.74
N ASN A 15 -1.63 -4.32 16.18
CA ASN A 15 -0.47 -5.00 15.58
C ASN A 15 -0.78 -5.99 14.42
N VAL A 16 -2.04 -6.17 14.03
CA VAL A 16 -2.45 -7.08 12.94
C VAL A 16 -2.35 -6.43 11.56
N THR A 17 -2.24 -5.10 11.50
CA THR A 17 -2.20 -4.35 10.25
C THR A 17 -1.12 -3.26 10.24
N ALA A 18 -0.56 -3.04 9.07
CA ALA A 18 0.39 -1.96 8.81
C ALA A 18 0.12 -1.32 7.46
N THR A 19 0.33 -0.02 7.34
CA THR A 19 0.20 0.69 6.07
C THR A 19 1.58 1.13 5.59
N LEU A 20 1.96 0.74 4.38
CA LEU A 20 3.13 1.24 3.69
C LEU A 20 2.70 2.34 2.72
N VAL A 21 3.45 3.44 2.71
CA VAL A 21 3.13 4.60 1.87
C VAL A 21 4.25 4.82 0.85
N TYR A 22 3.87 4.83 -0.42
CA TYR A 22 4.73 5.10 -1.56
C TYR A 22 4.27 6.38 -2.25
N GLU A 23 5.18 7.34 -2.43
CA GLU A 23 4.87 8.66 -3.01
C GLU A 23 5.94 9.03 -4.06
N HIS A 24 5.81 10.19 -4.71
CA HIS A 24 6.74 10.65 -5.74
C HIS A 24 6.87 9.70 -6.95
N GLY A 25 5.77 9.04 -7.33
CA GLY A 25 5.70 8.19 -8.51
C GLY A 25 5.87 8.95 -9.82
N GLU A 26 5.78 8.22 -10.93
CA GLU A 26 5.86 8.78 -12.28
C GLU A 26 4.78 9.86 -12.49
N HIS A 27 5.13 10.93 -13.21
CA HIS A 27 4.20 12.02 -13.52
C HIS A 27 2.91 11.49 -14.18
N CYS A 28 1.77 11.95 -13.70
CA CYS A 28 0.46 11.63 -14.23
C CYS A 28 -0.13 12.85 -14.94
N TRP A 29 -0.61 12.65 -16.16
CA TRP A 29 -1.29 13.70 -16.88
C TRP A 29 -2.62 14.03 -16.20
N ASN A 30 -2.86 15.31 -15.90
CA ASN A 30 -4.08 15.79 -15.23
C ASN A 30 -4.34 15.19 -13.83
N GLY A 31 -3.27 14.80 -13.13
CA GLY A 31 -3.33 14.24 -11.79
C GLY A 31 -2.08 14.56 -10.97
N PRO A 32 -2.04 14.17 -9.68
CA PRO A 32 -0.83 14.27 -8.88
C PRO A 32 0.24 13.30 -9.39
N SER A 33 1.49 13.46 -8.93
CA SER A 33 2.47 12.39 -9.07
C SER A 33 1.90 11.11 -8.47
N ARG A 34 2.07 9.97 -9.17
CA ARG A 34 1.47 8.71 -8.71
C ARG A 34 1.87 8.39 -7.27
N SER A 35 0.94 7.80 -6.53
CA SER A 35 1.17 7.34 -5.17
C SER A 35 0.46 6.00 -4.95
N LEU A 36 0.97 5.21 -4.01
CA LEU A 36 0.38 3.93 -3.64
C LEU A 36 0.37 3.80 -2.12
N ALA A 37 -0.79 3.50 -1.56
CA ALA A 37 -0.93 3.05 -0.17
C ALA A 37 -1.14 1.54 -0.14
N VAL A 38 -0.27 0.80 0.54
CA VAL A 38 -0.40 -0.65 0.72
C VAL A 38 -0.83 -0.94 2.15
N THR A 39 -1.99 -1.56 2.32
CA THR A 39 -2.46 -2.08 3.61
C THR A 39 -2.05 -3.53 3.73
N LEU A 40 -1.14 -3.81 4.64
CA LEU A 40 -0.75 -5.16 5.03
C LEU A 40 -1.76 -5.69 6.06
N VAL A 41 -2.27 -6.88 5.82
CA VAL A 41 -3.14 -7.63 6.74
C VAL A 41 -2.51 -8.99 7.04
N CYS A 42 -2.70 -9.48 8.27
CA CYS A 42 -2.20 -10.80 8.65
C CYS A 42 -2.88 -11.90 7.80
N GLY A 43 -2.08 -12.79 7.25
CA GLY A 43 -2.52 -13.94 6.45
C GLY A 43 -1.46 -15.04 6.41
N ALA A 44 -1.85 -16.25 6.04
CA ALA A 44 -0.95 -17.40 6.01
C ALA A 44 0.07 -17.34 4.87
N GLU A 45 -0.32 -16.73 3.74
CA GLU A 45 0.50 -16.59 2.55
C GLU A 45 0.75 -15.10 2.26
N THR A 46 1.77 -14.82 1.45
CA THR A 46 2.01 -13.46 0.96
C THR A 46 1.38 -13.29 -0.40
N GLY A 47 0.39 -12.39 -0.51
CA GLY A 47 -0.42 -12.24 -1.70
C GLY A 47 -1.12 -10.88 -1.77
N ILE A 48 -1.37 -10.40 -2.99
CA ILE A 48 -2.19 -9.21 -3.21
C ILE A 48 -3.64 -9.66 -3.20
N LEU A 49 -4.42 -9.14 -2.26
CA LEU A 49 -5.86 -9.42 -2.15
C LEU A 49 -6.68 -8.49 -3.04
N ASP A 50 -6.28 -7.23 -3.11
CA ASP A 50 -7.06 -6.19 -3.77
C ASP A 50 -6.17 -5.04 -4.25
N VAL A 51 -6.56 -4.41 -5.36
CA VAL A 51 -5.92 -3.22 -5.93
C VAL A 51 -6.97 -2.32 -6.53
N ASP A 52 -7.02 -1.07 -6.08
CA ASP A 52 -7.95 -0.06 -6.53
C ASP A 52 -7.23 1.25 -6.89
N GLU A 53 -7.86 2.05 -7.77
CA GLU A 53 -7.47 3.43 -8.06
C GLU A 53 -8.58 4.37 -7.54
N PRO A 54 -8.63 4.67 -6.21
CA PRO A 54 -9.71 5.45 -5.61
C PRO A 54 -9.84 6.87 -6.16
N SER A 55 -8.76 7.43 -6.72
CA SER A 55 -8.79 8.67 -7.49
C SER A 55 -7.68 8.65 -8.52
N THR A 56 -7.78 9.47 -9.57
CA THR A 56 -6.83 9.48 -10.69
C THR A 56 -5.38 9.45 -10.21
N CYS A 57 -4.66 8.40 -10.60
CA CYS A 57 -3.25 8.18 -10.28
C CYS A 57 -2.89 8.00 -8.78
N VAL A 58 -3.89 7.81 -7.93
CA VAL A 58 -3.73 7.43 -6.53
C VAL A 58 -4.21 6.00 -6.37
N TYR A 59 -3.31 5.12 -5.96
CA TYR A 59 -3.56 3.69 -5.86
C TYR A 59 -3.66 3.25 -4.40
N ALA A 60 -4.51 2.25 -4.16
CA ALA A 60 -4.59 1.53 -2.91
C ALA A 60 -4.46 0.03 -3.19
N ALA A 61 -3.74 -0.69 -2.34
CA ALA A 61 -3.66 -2.15 -2.42
C ALA A 61 -3.81 -2.77 -1.03
N THR A 62 -4.45 -3.92 -0.97
CA THR A 62 -4.48 -4.76 0.24
C THR A 62 -3.64 -6.00 -0.01
N VAL A 63 -2.71 -6.28 0.89
CA VAL A 63 -1.76 -7.39 0.79
C VAL A 63 -1.87 -8.24 2.05
N GLU A 64 -2.15 -9.52 1.87
CA GLU A 64 -1.98 -10.50 2.94
C GLU A 64 -0.50 -10.85 3.09
N THR A 65 -0.04 -11.01 4.33
CA THR A 65 1.30 -11.50 4.63
C THR A 65 1.42 -11.97 6.08
N PRO A 66 2.20 -13.05 6.36
CA PRO A 66 2.51 -13.44 7.73
C PRO A 66 3.36 -12.41 8.47
N ALA A 67 4.01 -11.47 7.76
CA ALA A 67 4.94 -10.48 8.34
C ALA A 67 4.29 -9.48 9.31
N VAL A 68 2.95 -9.35 9.29
CA VAL A 68 2.18 -8.48 10.19
C VAL A 68 1.26 -9.28 11.13
N CYS A 69 1.41 -10.59 11.18
CA CYS A 69 0.76 -11.40 12.20
C CYS A 69 1.45 -11.21 13.55
N VAL A 70 0.65 -11.17 14.62
CA VAL A 70 1.14 -11.36 15.99
C VAL A 70 1.20 -12.85 16.25
N ASP A 71 2.32 -13.33 16.79
CA ASP A 71 2.47 -14.70 17.29
C ASP A 71 1.50 -15.01 18.44
#